data_AF-A0ABD4SR27-F1
#
_entry.id   AF-A0ABD4SR27-F1
#
_cell.length_a   1.000
_cell.length_b   1.000
_cell.length_c   1.000
_cell.angle_alpha   90.00
_cell.angle_beta   90.00
_cell.angle_gamma   90.00
#
_symmetry.space_group_name_H-M   'P 1'
#
loop_
_entity.id
_entity.type
_entity.pdbx_description
1 polymer ?
#
loop_
_entity_poly.entity_id
_entity_poly.type
_entity_poly.pdbx_seq_one_letter_code
_entity_poly.pdbx_strand_id
1 'polypeptide(L)'
;MNMLHSRESNDQATWSRLIATSHTQDGLTIADIRAKAMRSLERFQRATMQRIAVTGISLPPAIEFTGTEEGNMVVGGRHPEADLIDAEICCDIQLAQYFKEVEVEFELLRALECEAHGTVRQMDERFHLGLTSTGPIVYFGR
;
A
#
# COMPACT_ATOMS: atom_id res chain seq x y z
N MET A 1 28.19 16.94 19.81
CA MET A 1 27.37 15.76 19.42
C MET A 1 26.02 15.88 20.11
N ASN A 2 24.95 16.20 19.36
CA ASN A 2 23.52 16.04 19.72
C ASN A 2 22.62 16.81 18.72
N MET A 3 22.74 16.56 17.41
CA MET A 3 21.88 17.20 16.39
C MET A 3 20.96 16.23 15.64
N LEU A 4 21.09 14.91 15.86
CA LEU A 4 20.28 13.91 15.16
C LEU A 4 18.99 13.57 15.91
N HIS A 5 19.03 13.48 17.25
CA HIS A 5 17.84 13.16 18.07
C HIS A 5 16.73 14.22 18.07
N SER A 6 17.04 15.49 17.75
CA SER A 6 16.04 16.57 17.77
C SER A 6 15.14 16.61 16.54
N ARG A 7 15.52 15.95 15.43
CA ARG A 7 14.79 16.02 14.16
C ARG A 7 13.70 14.94 14.08
N GLU A 8 14.03 13.71 14.45
CA GLU A 8 13.06 12.60 14.57
C GLU A 8 11.98 12.87 15.63
N SER A 9 12.38 13.44 16.78
CA SER A 9 11.42 13.83 17.82
C SER A 9 10.47 14.95 17.38
N ASN A 10 10.93 15.83 16.48
CA ASN A 10 10.12 16.93 15.95
C ASN A 10 9.13 16.43 14.90
N ASP A 11 9.54 15.48 14.06
CA ASP A 11 8.66 14.87 13.06
C ASP A 11 7.57 14.01 13.73
N GLN A 12 7.93 13.19 14.72
CA GLN A 12 6.95 12.40 15.48
C GLN A 12 5.95 13.29 16.24
N ALA A 13 6.40 14.37 16.87
CA ALA A 13 5.53 15.35 17.51
C ALA A 13 4.63 16.11 16.51
N THR A 14 5.11 16.29 15.28
CA THR A 14 4.34 16.94 14.20
C THR A 14 3.27 16.00 13.66
N TRP A 15 3.58 14.71 13.48
CA TRP A 15 2.61 13.67 13.14
C TRP A 15 1.56 13.49 14.23
N SER A 16 1.97 13.39 15.50
CA SER A 16 1.03 13.30 16.63
C SER A 16 0.15 14.54 16.75
N ARG A 17 0.67 15.74 16.44
CA ARG A 17 -0.16 16.97 16.41
C ARG A 17 -1.14 16.99 15.24
N LEU A 18 -0.73 16.59 14.05
CA LEU A 18 -1.63 16.50 12.90
C LEU A 18 -2.79 15.55 13.17
N ILE A 19 -2.50 14.39 13.79
CA ILE A 19 -3.49 13.41 14.25
C ILE A 19 -4.36 13.96 15.39
N ALA A 20 -3.76 14.64 16.37
CA ALA A 20 -4.52 15.21 17.50
C ALA A 20 -5.43 16.37 17.09
N THR A 21 -5.01 17.23 16.15
CA THR A 21 -5.82 18.36 15.65
C THR A 21 -6.99 17.94 14.78
N SER A 22 -6.98 16.70 14.25
CA SER A 22 -8.13 16.16 13.52
C SER A 22 -9.30 15.86 14.47
N HIS A 23 -9.08 15.70 15.78
CA HIS A 23 -10.14 15.25 16.69
C HIS A 23 -11.16 16.30 17.14
N THR A 24 -11.10 17.56 16.67
CA THR A 24 -11.95 18.61 17.26
C THR A 24 -12.91 19.37 16.34
N GLN A 25 -12.84 19.29 15.01
CA GLN A 25 -13.92 19.74 14.10
C GLN A 25 -13.84 18.93 12.78
N ASP A 26 -14.73 17.96 12.59
CA ASP A 26 -14.80 17.02 11.43
C ASP A 26 -13.48 16.29 11.08
N GLY A 27 -13.00 15.48 12.03
CA GLY A 27 -11.82 14.64 11.85
C GLY A 27 -12.00 13.46 10.92
N LEU A 28 -11.02 13.21 10.06
CA LEU A 28 -10.91 11.98 9.27
C LEU A 28 -10.83 10.78 10.22
N THR A 29 -11.83 9.89 10.20
CA THR A 29 -11.85 8.70 11.06
C THR A 29 -11.07 7.54 10.43
N ILE A 30 -10.68 6.54 11.24
CA ILE A 30 -10.13 5.27 10.73
C ILE A 30 -11.09 4.61 9.72
N ALA A 31 -12.39 4.74 9.94
CA ALA A 31 -13.41 4.22 9.01
C ALA A 31 -13.38 4.96 7.66
N ASP A 32 -13.17 6.29 7.65
CA ASP A 32 -13.05 7.08 6.42
C ASP A 32 -11.80 6.71 5.64
N ILE A 33 -10.67 6.52 6.33
CA ILE A 33 -9.41 6.08 5.73
C ILE A 33 -9.57 4.69 5.12
N ARG A 34 -10.18 3.76 5.87
CA ARG A 34 -10.48 2.41 5.36
C ARG A 34 -11.39 2.46 4.13
N ALA A 35 -12.43 3.28 4.16
CA ALA A 35 -13.32 3.43 3.01
C ALA A 35 -12.58 4.02 1.79
N LYS A 36 -11.63 4.94 1.99
CA LYS A 36 -10.75 5.45 0.92
C LYS A 36 -9.86 4.34 0.38
N ALA A 37 -9.15 3.61 1.25
CA ALA A 37 -8.28 2.49 0.92
C ALA A 37 -8.99 1.45 0.04
N MET A 38 -10.22 1.07 0.40
CA MET A 38 -11.01 0.12 -0.38
C MET A 38 -11.38 0.65 -1.76
N ARG A 39 -11.78 1.93 -1.89
CA ARG A 39 -12.07 2.54 -3.20
C ARG A 39 -10.82 2.61 -4.09
N SER A 40 -9.68 2.95 -3.52
CA SER A 40 -8.39 2.96 -4.21
C SER A 40 -8.03 1.55 -4.69
N LEU A 41 -8.23 0.53 -3.83
CA LEU A 41 -7.98 -0.87 -4.14
C LEU A 41 -8.85 -1.38 -5.29
N GLU A 42 -10.15 -1.08 -5.26
CA GLU A 42 -11.08 -1.43 -6.34
C GLU A 42 -10.70 -0.75 -7.67
N ARG A 43 -10.22 0.50 -7.62
CA ARG A 43 -9.73 1.21 -8.81
C ARG A 43 -8.47 0.56 -9.37
N PHE A 44 -7.49 0.26 -8.52
CA PHE A 44 -6.28 -0.44 -8.91
C PHE A 44 -6.60 -1.81 -9.52
N GLN A 45 -7.44 -2.61 -8.85
CA GLN A 45 -7.88 -3.92 -9.33
C GLN A 45 -8.51 -3.81 -10.72
N ARG A 46 -9.48 -2.92 -10.89
CA ARG A 46 -10.19 -2.77 -12.17
C ARG A 46 -9.25 -2.39 -13.31
N ALA A 47 -8.36 -1.42 -13.08
CA ALA A 47 -7.40 -0.97 -14.09
C ALA A 47 -6.40 -2.10 -14.43
N THR A 48 -5.89 -2.80 -13.42
CA THR A 48 -4.95 -3.91 -13.60
C THR A 48 -5.58 -5.09 -14.34
N MET A 49 -6.82 -5.46 -13.99
CA MET A 49 -7.55 -6.53 -14.69
C MET A 49 -7.84 -6.19 -16.16
N GLN A 50 -8.07 -4.93 -16.49
CA GLN A 50 -8.18 -4.48 -17.88
C GLN A 50 -6.85 -4.67 -18.62
N ARG A 51 -5.72 -4.35 -17.99
CA ARG A 51 -4.38 -4.55 -18.58
C ARG A 51 -4.06 -6.03 -18.78
N ILE A 52 -4.37 -6.87 -17.78
CA ILE A 52 -4.24 -8.34 -17.85
C ILE A 52 -5.04 -8.91 -19.02
N ALA A 53 -6.29 -8.49 -19.19
CA ALA A 53 -7.15 -8.98 -20.27
C ALA A 53 -6.61 -8.63 -21.68
N VAL A 54 -5.94 -7.48 -21.82
CA VAL A 54 -5.34 -7.04 -23.11
C VAL A 54 -4.02 -7.76 -23.40
N THR A 55 -3.23 -8.03 -22.37
CA THR A 55 -1.88 -8.61 -22.48
C THR A 55 -1.89 -10.14 -22.52
N GLY A 56 -2.99 -10.77 -22.09
CA GLY A 56 -3.14 -12.22 -22.06
C GLY A 56 -2.49 -12.90 -20.86
N ILE A 57 -2.05 -12.11 -19.85
CA ILE A 57 -1.50 -12.63 -18.60
C ILE A 57 -2.55 -13.53 -17.92
N SER A 58 -2.14 -14.70 -17.46
CA SER A 58 -3.04 -15.68 -16.85
C SER A 58 -3.25 -15.43 -15.36
N LEU A 59 -4.46 -15.74 -14.89
CA LEU A 59 -4.83 -15.88 -13.47
C LEU A 59 -5.72 -17.12 -13.35
N PRO A 60 -5.44 -18.10 -12.46
CA PRO A 60 -4.27 -18.25 -11.57
C PRO A 60 -2.96 -18.63 -12.30
N PRO A 61 -1.77 -18.52 -11.65
CA PRO A 61 -1.54 -18.21 -10.23
C PRO A 61 -1.80 -16.74 -9.86
N ALA A 62 -1.88 -16.43 -8.56
CA ALA A 62 -2.07 -15.04 -8.12
C ALA A 62 -0.83 -14.19 -8.46
N ILE A 63 -1.06 -12.92 -8.78
CA ILE A 63 0.03 -11.96 -8.98
C ILE A 63 0.21 -11.19 -7.68
N GLU A 64 1.40 -11.26 -7.09
CA GLU A 64 1.76 -10.47 -5.92
C GLU A 64 2.46 -9.20 -6.39
N PHE A 65 2.11 -8.06 -5.79
CA PHE A 65 2.77 -6.77 -6.01
C PHE A 65 3.32 -6.23 -4.69
N THR A 66 4.53 -5.68 -4.75
CA THR A 66 5.22 -5.07 -3.61
C THR A 66 5.89 -3.76 -4.03
N GLY A 67 6.16 -2.89 -3.05
CA GLY A 67 6.95 -1.67 -3.25
C GLY A 67 8.45 -1.92 -3.03
N THR A 68 9.30 -1.29 -3.85
CA THR A 68 10.74 -1.18 -3.58
C THR A 68 11.04 0.02 -2.68
N GLU A 69 12.28 0.12 -2.16
CA GLU A 69 12.73 1.25 -1.35
C GLU A 69 12.72 2.57 -2.15
N GLU A 70 12.88 2.49 -3.47
CA GLU A 70 12.79 3.63 -4.40
C GLU A 70 11.33 4.01 -4.72
N GLY A 71 10.36 3.25 -4.21
CA GLY A 71 8.93 3.49 -4.40
C GLY A 71 8.36 2.92 -5.71
N ASN A 72 9.08 2.02 -6.38
CA ASN A 72 8.59 1.34 -7.58
C ASN A 72 7.67 0.19 -7.21
N MET A 73 6.64 -0.06 -8.01
CA MET A 73 5.85 -1.29 -7.94
C MET A 73 6.62 -2.40 -8.65
N VAL A 74 6.74 -3.57 -8.03
CA VAL A 74 7.37 -4.76 -8.62
C VAL A 74 6.54 -6.01 -8.36
N VAL A 75 6.74 -7.03 -9.19
CA VAL A 75 6.15 -8.35 -9.00
C VAL A 75 6.83 -9.06 -7.82
N GLY A 76 6.02 -9.43 -6.83
CA GLY A 76 6.40 -10.33 -5.75
C GLY A 76 6.25 -11.80 -6.14
N GLY A 77 6.90 -12.67 -5.37
CA GLY A 77 6.71 -14.12 -5.49
C GLY A 77 7.31 -14.75 -6.75
N ARG A 78 6.64 -15.80 -7.27
CA ARG A 78 7.11 -16.61 -8.41
C ARG A 78 6.00 -16.83 -9.44
N HIS A 79 5.55 -15.77 -10.09
CA HIS A 79 4.63 -15.88 -11.22
C HIS A 79 5.39 -16.35 -12.48
N PRO A 80 4.88 -17.33 -13.27
CA PRO A 80 5.55 -17.79 -14.49
C PRO A 80 5.77 -16.69 -15.54
N GLU A 81 4.89 -15.69 -15.53
CA GLU A 81 4.89 -14.54 -16.45
C GLU A 81 5.44 -13.25 -15.80
N ALA A 82 6.31 -13.37 -14.77
CA ALA A 82 6.80 -12.22 -14.00
C ALA A 82 7.41 -11.11 -14.88
N ASP A 83 8.23 -11.46 -15.88
CA ASP A 83 8.86 -10.48 -16.78
C ASP A 83 7.82 -9.71 -17.61
N LEU A 84 6.75 -10.39 -18.04
CA LEU A 84 5.67 -9.76 -18.80
C LEU A 84 4.82 -8.85 -17.91
N ILE A 85 4.51 -9.30 -16.69
CA ILE A 85 3.80 -8.48 -15.70
C ILE A 85 4.64 -7.24 -15.37
N ASP A 86 5.95 -7.38 -15.18
CA ASP A 86 6.81 -6.25 -14.86
C ASP A 86 6.80 -5.20 -15.99
N ALA A 87 6.97 -5.66 -17.23
CA ALA A 87 6.98 -4.80 -18.41
C ALA A 87 5.62 -4.12 -18.68
N GLU A 88 4.51 -4.84 -18.51
CA GLU A 88 3.19 -4.37 -18.95
C GLU A 88 2.34 -3.75 -17.83
N ILE A 89 2.65 -4.04 -16.57
CA ILE A 89 1.86 -3.63 -15.40
C ILE A 89 2.73 -2.79 -14.46
N CYS A 90 3.91 -3.26 -14.06
CA CYS A 90 4.77 -2.52 -13.12
C CYS A 90 5.36 -1.24 -13.71
N CYS A 91 5.68 -1.26 -15.01
CA CYS A 91 6.16 -0.10 -15.74
C CYS A 91 5.04 0.83 -16.26
N ASP A 92 3.76 0.47 -16.09
CA ASP A 92 2.65 1.36 -16.41
C ASP A 92 2.54 2.46 -15.33
N ILE A 93 2.82 3.71 -15.72
CA ILE A 93 2.85 4.86 -14.80
C ILE A 93 1.53 5.03 -14.05
N GLN A 94 0.39 4.80 -14.71
CA GLN A 94 -0.91 4.99 -14.09
C GLN A 94 -1.20 3.89 -13.08
N LEU A 95 -0.88 2.63 -13.41
CA LEU A 95 -1.04 1.51 -12.47
C LEU A 95 -0.09 1.63 -11.28
N ALA A 96 1.16 2.04 -11.51
CA ALA A 96 2.12 2.30 -10.43
C ALA A 96 1.63 3.42 -9.48
N GLN A 97 1.03 4.49 -10.02
CA GLN A 97 0.41 5.54 -9.20
C GLN A 97 -0.77 5.02 -8.37
N TYR A 98 -1.65 4.22 -8.97
CA TYR A 98 -2.77 3.62 -8.25
C TYR A 98 -2.30 2.65 -7.17
N PHE A 99 -1.28 1.84 -7.45
CA PHE A 99 -0.65 0.98 -6.46
C PHE A 99 -0.10 1.80 -5.30
N LYS A 100 0.64 2.89 -5.58
CA LYS A 100 1.23 3.72 -4.53
C LYS A 100 0.18 4.38 -3.65
N GLU A 101 -0.94 4.80 -4.21
CA GLU A 101 -2.06 5.34 -3.44
C GLU A 101 -2.67 4.27 -2.51
N VAL A 102 -2.86 3.04 -3.00
CA VAL A 102 -3.32 1.92 -2.17
C VAL A 102 -2.30 1.61 -1.07
N GLU A 103 -1.02 1.48 -1.41
CA GLU A 103 0.05 1.21 -0.45
C GLU A 103 0.04 2.25 0.67
N VAL A 104 0.10 3.55 0.34
CA VAL A 104 0.12 4.62 1.34
C VAL A 104 -1.12 4.59 2.25
N GLU A 105 -2.30 4.32 1.70
CA GLU A 105 -3.54 4.28 2.47
C GLU A 105 -3.62 3.10 3.43
N PHE A 106 -3.18 1.91 2.99
CA PHE A 106 -3.12 0.74 3.86
C PHE A 106 -1.98 0.84 4.87
N GLU A 107 -0.85 1.46 4.50
CA GLU A 107 0.26 1.76 5.41
C GLU A 107 -0.19 2.70 6.53
N LEU A 108 -0.95 3.76 6.19
CA LEU A 108 -1.56 4.66 7.17
C LEU A 108 -2.59 3.92 8.05
N LEU A 109 -3.47 3.12 7.44
CA LEU A 109 -4.46 2.34 8.17
C LEU A 109 -3.79 1.40 9.17
N ARG A 110 -2.73 0.70 8.75
CA ARG A 110 -1.96 -0.21 9.59
C ARG A 110 -1.31 0.52 10.75
N ALA A 111 -0.73 1.70 10.53
CA ALA A 111 -0.14 2.52 11.58
C ALA A 111 -1.17 2.93 12.65
N LEU A 112 -2.34 3.39 12.22
CA LEU A 112 -3.43 3.79 13.12
C LEU A 112 -4.03 2.60 13.88
N GLU A 113 -4.16 1.45 13.23
CA GLU A 113 -4.61 0.22 13.89
C GLU A 113 -3.59 -0.28 14.93
N CYS A 114 -2.30 -0.22 14.62
CA CYS A 114 -1.24 -0.54 15.59
C CYS A 114 -1.33 0.34 16.84
N GLU A 115 -1.46 1.65 16.65
CA GLU A 115 -1.61 2.62 17.73
C GLU A 115 -2.87 2.36 18.57
N ALA A 116 -4.03 2.18 17.92
CA ALA A 116 -5.30 1.94 18.59
C ALA A 116 -5.32 0.65 19.42
N HIS A 117 -4.55 -0.37 19.00
CA HIS A 117 -4.46 -1.66 19.69
C HIS A 117 -3.23 -1.78 20.61
N GLY A 118 -2.39 -0.74 20.73
CA GLY A 118 -1.16 -0.79 21.52
C GLY A 118 -0.15 -1.84 21.02
N THR A 119 -0.19 -2.18 19.73
CA THR A 119 0.71 -3.16 19.12
C THR A 119 1.85 -2.46 18.37
N VAL A 120 3.02 -3.10 18.35
CA VAL A 120 4.19 -2.58 17.64
C VAL A 120 4.30 -3.27 16.29
N ARG A 121 4.46 -2.49 15.22
CA ARG A 121 4.71 -2.99 13.87
C ARG A 121 6.10 -3.66 13.80
N GLN A 122 6.22 -4.78 13.09
CA GLN A 122 7.53 -5.40 12.89
C GLN A 122 8.35 -4.58 11.88
N MET A 123 9.65 -4.43 12.11
CA MET A 123 10.50 -3.57 11.25
C MET A 123 10.67 -4.10 9.82
N ASP A 124 10.49 -5.41 9.62
CA ASP A 124 10.62 -6.08 8.33
C ASP A 124 9.28 -6.32 7.62
N GLU A 125 8.17 -5.86 8.21
CA GLU A 125 6.82 -6.01 7.67
C GLU A 125 6.53 -4.93 6.61
N ARG A 126 6.36 -5.36 5.36
CA ARG A 126 6.04 -4.53 4.20
C ARG A 126 4.62 -4.75 3.72
N PHE A 127 4.08 -3.78 2.99
CA PHE A 127 2.80 -3.89 2.28
C PHE A 127 2.93 -4.84 1.09
N HIS A 128 1.94 -5.72 0.93
CA HIS A 128 1.79 -6.61 -0.22
C HIS A 128 0.35 -6.55 -0.73
N LEU A 129 0.21 -6.65 -2.05
CA LEU A 129 -1.08 -6.76 -2.73
C LEU A 129 -1.09 -7.99 -3.64
N GLY A 130 -1.86 -9.01 -3.25
CA GLY A 130 -2.12 -10.18 -4.08
C GLY A 130 -3.38 -9.99 -4.93
N LEU A 131 -3.26 -10.07 -6.24
CA LEU A 131 -4.38 -10.10 -7.17
C LEU A 131 -4.72 -11.56 -7.52
N THR A 132 -5.90 -12.00 -7.12
CA THR A 132 -6.39 -13.37 -7.33
C THR A 132 -7.60 -13.39 -8.27
N SER A 133 -8.00 -14.57 -8.74
CA SER A 133 -9.24 -14.74 -9.51
C SER A 133 -10.51 -14.38 -8.74
N THR A 134 -10.46 -14.32 -7.41
CA THR A 134 -11.59 -13.95 -6.54
C THR A 134 -11.56 -12.48 -6.09
N GLY A 135 -10.50 -11.75 -6.40
CA GLY A 135 -10.32 -10.35 -5.99
C GLY A 135 -8.95 -10.07 -5.37
N PRO A 136 -8.72 -8.80 -5.00
CA PRO A 136 -7.47 -8.35 -4.41
C PRO A 136 -7.43 -8.67 -2.91
N ILE A 137 -6.25 -9.00 -2.43
CA ILE A 137 -5.95 -9.25 -1.02
C ILE A 137 -4.79 -8.35 -0.64
N VAL A 138 -4.98 -7.53 0.39
CA VAL A 138 -3.90 -6.76 1.00
C VAL A 138 -3.46 -7.47 2.27
N TYR A 139 -2.14 -7.57 2.46
CA TYR A 139 -1.56 -8.07 3.69
C TYR A 139 -0.22 -7.41 3.95
N PHE A 140 0.28 -7.65 5.15
CA PHE A 140 1.57 -7.18 5.58
C PHE A 140 2.45 -8.38 5.93
N GLY A 141 3.65 -8.44 5.35
CA GLY A 141 4.52 -9.60 5.39
C GLY A 141 5.98 -9.25 5.15
N ARG A 142 6.87 -10.22 5.37
CA ARG A 142 8.33 -10.06 5.23
C ARG A 142 8.80 -10.33 3.81
#